data_AF-A0A0M3J5D4-F1
#
_entry.id   AF-A0A0M3J5D4-F1
#
_cell.length_a   1.000
_cell.length_b   1.000
_cell.length_c   1.000
_cell.angle_alpha   90.00
_cell.angle_beta   90.00
_cell.angle_gamma   90.00
#
_symmetry.space_group_name_H-M   'P 1'
#
loop_
_entity.id
_entity.type
_entity.pdbx_description
1 polymer ?
#
loop_
_entity_poly.entity_id
_entity_poly.type
_entity_poly.pdbx_seq_one_letter_code
_entity_poly.pdbx_strand_id
1 'polypeptide(L)'
;LKRQRYLEKRQEKRILEKARKKAKRDEIRKTGGDLAPRRGPITLMSESTCEQRIAIDLCYESKMNERQIKSIITQLSFCYAANRRVRNPSQLYFLSFGGVTRGMFNSNPTYSNWDIHFETKSLCEVFKKDDIVYLTADSENILENLDSSRVYVIGGLLDHNSLKGYCLNEANEMGVAHARLPIDDFFFIICYCCCYVLFIIIIYYYCCYYLL
;
A
#
# COMPACT_ATOMS: atom_id res chain seq x y z
N LEU A 1 25.68 -0.85 22.25
CA LEU A 1 26.74 -1.75 21.70
C LEU A 1 26.20 -2.82 20.73
N LYS A 2 25.26 -3.70 21.11
CA LYS A 2 24.73 -4.77 20.21
C LYS A 2 24.02 -4.24 18.95
N ARG A 3 23.24 -3.15 19.07
CA ARG A 3 22.55 -2.49 17.96
C ARG A 3 23.51 -1.84 16.96
N GLN A 4 24.57 -1.20 17.44
CA GLN A 4 25.58 -0.56 16.59
C GLN A 4 26.32 -1.59 15.71
N ARG A 5 26.83 -2.65 16.34
CA ARG A 5 27.48 -3.77 15.64
C ARG A 5 26.55 -4.46 14.62
N TYR A 6 25.25 -4.54 14.94
CA TYR A 6 24.26 -5.05 14.00
C TYR A 6 24.08 -4.14 12.77
N LEU A 7 24.07 -2.81 12.97
CA LEU A 7 23.94 -1.84 11.88
C LEU A 7 25.18 -1.84 10.96
N GLU A 8 26.38 -1.92 11.55
CA GLU A 8 27.66 -2.01 10.83
C GLU A 8 27.73 -3.27 9.96
N LYS A 9 27.49 -4.45 10.55
CA LYS A 9 27.42 -5.72 9.80
C LYS A 9 26.39 -5.69 8.68
N ARG A 10 25.25 -5.01 8.91
CA ARG A 10 24.21 -4.84 7.90
C ARG A 10 24.65 -3.91 6.78
N GLN A 11 25.44 -2.86 7.05
CA GLN A 11 26.04 -2.00 6.02
C GLN A 11 27.09 -2.76 5.20
N GLU A 12 28.00 -3.49 5.85
CA GLU A 12 29.01 -4.31 5.17
C GLU A 12 28.36 -5.33 4.23
N LYS A 13 27.35 -6.07 4.72
CA LYS A 13 26.61 -7.03 3.90
C LYS A 13 25.97 -6.38 2.68
N ARG A 14 25.43 -5.15 2.82
CA ARG A 14 24.85 -4.39 1.70
C ARG A 14 25.90 -3.97 0.67
N ILE A 15 27.10 -3.58 1.11
CA ILE A 15 28.20 -3.21 0.22
C ILE A 15 28.65 -4.44 -0.58
N LEU A 16 28.87 -5.57 0.10
CA LEU A 16 29.27 -6.83 -0.52
C LEU A 16 28.22 -7.33 -1.53
N GLU A 17 26.94 -7.29 -1.16
CA GLU A 17 25.86 -7.73 -2.04
C GLU A 17 25.71 -6.83 -3.28
N LYS A 18 25.92 -5.51 -3.13
CA LYS A 18 25.98 -4.57 -4.26
C LYS A 18 27.13 -4.88 -5.20
N ALA A 19 28.32 -5.14 -4.67
CA ALA A 19 29.50 -5.50 -5.47
C ALA A 19 29.26 -6.81 -6.24
N ARG A 20 28.72 -7.85 -5.56
CA ARG A 20 28.37 -9.13 -6.19
C ARG A 20 27.34 -8.97 -7.31
N LYS A 21 26.29 -8.17 -7.09
CA LYS A 21 25.27 -7.87 -8.12
C LYS A 21 25.85 -7.12 -9.31
N LYS A 22 26.78 -6.18 -9.08
CA LYS A 22 27.48 -5.45 -10.15
C LYS A 22 28.34 -6.41 -10.99
N ALA A 23 29.19 -7.21 -10.35
CA ALA A 23 30.04 -8.18 -11.02
C ALA A 23 29.23 -9.18 -11.88
N LYS A 24 28.14 -9.72 -11.34
CA LYS A 24 27.24 -10.62 -12.10
C LYS A 24 26.63 -9.94 -13.32
N ARG A 25 26.23 -8.67 -13.22
CA ARG A 25 25.70 -7.91 -14.36
C ARG A 25 26.77 -7.64 -15.42
N ASP A 26 27.99 -7.32 -14.99
CA ASP A 26 29.11 -7.07 -15.90
C ASP A 26 29.52 -8.36 -16.63
N GLU A 27 29.46 -9.51 -15.96
CA GLU A 27 29.67 -10.83 -16.55
C GLU A 27 28.60 -11.18 -17.58
N ILE A 28 27.31 -11.05 -17.25
CA ILE A 28 26.20 -11.27 -18.19
C ILE A 28 26.34 -10.38 -19.44
N ARG A 29 26.77 -9.12 -19.24
CA ARG A 29 27.00 -8.19 -20.35
C ARG A 29 28.18 -8.61 -21.25
N LYS A 30 29.22 -9.24 -20.68
CA LYS A 30 30.34 -9.79 -21.45
C LYS A 30 29.98 -11.06 -22.21
N THR A 31 29.14 -11.93 -21.62
CA THR A 31 28.71 -13.19 -22.25
C THR A 31 27.55 -13.00 -23.22
N GLY A 32 27.05 -11.77 -23.41
CA GLY A 32 25.92 -11.48 -24.28
C GLY A 32 24.58 -12.04 -23.76
N GLY A 33 24.49 -12.38 -22.48
CA GLY A 33 23.26 -12.88 -21.88
C GLY A 33 22.25 -11.78 -21.61
N ASP A 34 20.98 -12.16 -21.52
CA ASP A 34 19.91 -11.21 -21.21
C ASP A 34 20.00 -10.70 -19.77
N LEU A 35 20.01 -9.38 -19.64
CA LEU A 35 19.88 -8.72 -18.35
C LEU A 35 18.40 -8.66 -17.96
N ALA A 36 18.11 -8.94 -16.70
CA ALA A 36 16.78 -8.70 -16.16
C ALA A 36 16.34 -7.25 -16.44
N PRO A 37 15.09 -7.04 -16.87
CA PRO A 37 14.59 -5.72 -17.23
C PRO A 37 14.77 -4.75 -16.05
N ARG A 38 15.24 -3.55 -16.35
CA ARG A 38 15.37 -2.49 -15.35
C ARG A 38 13.95 -2.08 -14.95
N ARG A 39 13.73 -1.85 -13.64
CA ARG A 39 12.46 -1.27 -13.18
C ARG A 39 12.23 0.05 -13.92
N GLY A 40 10.99 0.24 -14.38
CA GLY A 40 10.57 1.45 -15.09
C GLY A 40 10.76 2.73 -14.28
N PRO A 41 10.59 3.90 -14.92
CA PRO A 41 10.65 5.19 -14.24
C PRO A 41 9.61 5.28 -13.12
N ILE A 42 9.85 6.23 -12.21
CA ILE A 42 8.89 6.60 -11.18
C ILE A 42 8.17 7.87 -11.67
N THR A 43 6.84 7.87 -11.58
CA THR A 43 5.98 9.04 -11.81
C THR A 43 5.45 9.54 -10.47
N LEU A 44 5.43 10.86 -10.26
CA LEU A 44 4.82 11.47 -9.08
C LEU A 44 3.30 11.57 -9.26
N MET A 45 2.54 11.45 -8.16
CA MET A 45 1.09 11.66 -8.15
C MET A 45 0.73 13.10 -8.55
N SER A 46 1.57 14.08 -8.22
CA SER A 46 1.41 15.47 -8.66
C SER A 46 1.56 15.67 -10.17
N GLU A 47 2.20 14.72 -10.86
CA GLU A 47 2.42 14.73 -12.31
C GLU A 47 1.46 13.79 -13.05
N SER A 48 0.59 13.10 -12.31
CA SER A 48 -0.35 12.12 -12.86
C SER A 48 -1.54 12.80 -13.52
N THR A 49 -2.00 12.25 -14.65
CA THR A 49 -3.29 12.63 -15.24
C THR A 49 -4.46 11.86 -14.62
N CYS A 50 -4.20 10.93 -13.70
CA CYS A 50 -5.23 10.17 -13.00
C CYS A 50 -5.64 10.90 -11.72
N GLU A 51 -6.92 11.28 -11.65
CA GLU A 51 -7.53 11.96 -10.51
C GLU A 51 -8.18 11.00 -9.51
N GLN A 52 -8.21 9.70 -9.82
CA GLN A 52 -8.83 8.69 -8.96
C GLN A 52 -8.21 8.73 -7.57
N ARG A 53 -9.05 8.90 -6.55
CA ARG A 53 -8.64 8.92 -5.14
C ARG A 53 -8.78 7.54 -4.54
N ILE A 54 -7.69 7.08 -3.91
CA ILE A 54 -7.67 5.88 -3.07
C ILE A 54 -7.15 6.28 -1.70
N ALA A 55 -7.91 5.98 -0.66
CA ALA A 55 -7.57 6.31 0.72
C ALA A 55 -7.29 5.05 1.53
N ILE A 56 -6.36 5.13 2.48
CA ILE A 56 -6.12 4.10 3.48
C ILE A 56 -6.47 4.70 4.83
N ASP A 57 -7.47 4.13 5.49
CA ASP A 57 -7.93 4.58 6.81
C ASP A 57 -7.12 3.92 7.93
N LEU A 58 -6.36 4.73 8.67
CA LEU A 58 -5.47 4.27 9.74
C LEU A 58 -6.05 4.48 11.15
N CYS A 59 -7.38 4.63 11.28
CA CYS A 59 -8.06 4.84 12.57
C CYS A 59 -7.95 3.63 13.55
N TYR A 60 -7.42 2.50 13.09
CA TYR A 60 -7.36 1.23 13.82
C TYR A 60 -6.16 1.05 14.75
N GLU A 61 -5.39 2.10 15.03
CA GLU A 61 -4.19 2.02 15.87
C GLU A 61 -4.45 1.33 17.21
N SER A 62 -5.57 1.65 17.88
CA SER A 62 -5.94 1.09 19.19
C SER A 62 -6.24 -0.42 19.16
N LYS A 63 -6.47 -0.99 17.98
CA LYS A 63 -6.79 -2.42 17.77
C LYS A 63 -5.57 -3.24 17.38
N MET A 64 -4.41 -2.61 17.22
CA MET A 64 -3.19 -3.25 16.73
C MET A 64 -2.04 -3.06 17.71
N ASN A 65 -1.23 -4.10 17.88
CA ASN A 65 0.05 -3.96 18.56
C ASN A 65 1.11 -3.34 17.63
N GLU A 66 2.24 -2.88 18.20
CA GLU A 66 3.32 -2.26 17.41
C GLU A 66 3.85 -3.15 16.27
N ARG A 67 3.81 -4.49 16.41
CA ARG A 67 4.28 -5.39 15.33
C ARG A 67 3.33 -5.35 14.14
N GLN A 68 2.02 -5.34 14.40
CA GLN A 68 0.99 -5.14 13.38
C GLN A 68 1.11 -3.76 12.74
N ILE A 69 1.31 -2.69 13.53
CA ILE A 69 1.54 -1.33 13.00
C ILE A 69 2.78 -1.29 12.07
N LYS A 70 3.89 -1.93 12.45
CA LYS A 70 5.08 -2.05 11.54
C LYS A 70 4.74 -2.75 10.24
N SER A 71 3.90 -3.78 10.30
CA SER A 71 3.47 -4.53 9.13
C SER A 71 2.58 -3.66 8.23
N ILE A 72 1.63 -2.90 8.80
CA ILE A 72 0.84 -1.89 8.06
C ILE A 72 1.74 -0.88 7.37
N ILE A 73 2.67 -0.24 8.08
CA ILE A 73 3.62 0.73 7.49
C ILE A 73 4.41 0.11 6.32
N THR A 74 4.77 -1.17 6.44
CA THR A 74 5.44 -1.90 5.36
C THR A 74 4.50 -2.09 4.16
N GLN A 75 3.23 -2.40 4.37
CA GLN A 75 2.22 -2.50 3.31
C GLN A 75 1.94 -1.15 2.64
N LEU A 76 1.84 -0.07 3.40
CA LEU A 76 1.75 1.30 2.88
C LEU A 76 2.92 1.62 1.94
N SER A 77 4.13 1.22 2.34
CA SER A 77 5.34 1.39 1.54
C SER A 77 5.28 0.65 0.21
N PHE A 78 4.69 -0.55 0.20
CA PHE A 78 4.52 -1.31 -1.03
C PHE A 78 3.44 -0.71 -1.93
N CYS A 79 2.30 -0.27 -1.40
CA CYS A 79 1.24 0.40 -2.16
C CYS A 79 1.80 1.65 -2.86
N TYR A 80 2.47 2.50 -2.10
CA TYR A 80 3.10 3.71 -2.63
C TYR A 80 4.20 3.42 -3.67
N ALA A 81 4.99 2.37 -3.46
CA ALA A 81 6.01 1.96 -4.42
C ALA A 81 5.44 1.33 -5.70
N ALA A 82 4.27 0.68 -5.62
CA ALA A 82 3.57 0.14 -6.77
C ALA A 82 2.86 1.25 -7.55
N ASN A 83 2.22 2.19 -6.86
CA ASN A 83 1.51 3.32 -7.46
C ASN A 83 2.41 4.15 -8.37
N ARG A 84 3.55 4.59 -7.84
CA ARG A 84 4.49 5.45 -8.56
C ARG A 84 5.19 4.77 -9.73
N ARG A 85 4.94 3.49 -9.97
CA ARG A 85 5.47 2.74 -11.12
C ARG A 85 4.45 2.53 -12.23
N VAL A 86 3.18 2.88 -11.99
CA VAL A 86 2.20 2.97 -13.07
C VAL A 86 2.39 4.28 -13.83
N ARG A 87 1.92 4.31 -15.07
CA ARG A 87 2.05 5.49 -15.95
C ARG A 87 1.36 6.71 -15.34
N ASN A 88 0.15 6.52 -14.83
CA ASN A 88 -0.68 7.55 -14.22
C ASN A 88 -1.06 7.10 -12.79
N PRO A 89 -0.23 7.40 -11.79
CA PRO A 89 -0.51 7.06 -10.39
C PRO A 89 -1.85 7.61 -9.90
N SER A 90 -2.60 6.84 -9.12
CA SER A 90 -3.81 7.33 -8.45
C SER A 90 -3.43 8.28 -7.31
N GLN A 91 -4.30 9.19 -6.91
CA GLN A 91 -4.09 10.06 -5.75
C GLN A 91 -4.26 9.26 -4.46
N LEU A 92 -3.16 9.03 -3.74
CA LEU A 92 -3.13 8.20 -2.52
C LEU A 92 -3.25 9.06 -1.26
N TYR A 93 -4.14 8.67 -0.35
CA TYR A 93 -4.39 9.35 0.92
C TYR A 93 -4.14 8.41 2.10
N PHE A 94 -3.45 8.90 3.13
CA PHE A 94 -3.41 8.25 4.44
C PHE A 94 -4.24 9.08 5.42
N LEU A 95 -5.37 8.53 5.83
CA LEU A 95 -6.32 9.17 6.74
C LEU A 95 -6.05 8.76 8.18
N SER A 96 -6.60 9.52 9.13
CA SER A 96 -6.44 9.26 10.56
C SER A 96 -4.97 9.08 10.97
N PHE A 97 -4.05 9.73 10.24
CA PHE A 97 -2.61 9.49 10.32
C PHE A 97 -1.99 10.25 11.49
N GLY A 98 -2.06 9.65 12.68
CA GLY A 98 -1.56 10.22 13.93
C GLY A 98 -0.82 9.21 14.80
N GLY A 99 -0.71 9.57 16.09
CA GLY A 99 -0.32 8.65 17.16
C GLY A 99 0.99 7.89 16.95
N VAL A 100 0.98 6.64 17.40
CA VAL A 100 2.08 5.68 17.32
C VAL A 100 2.42 5.37 15.85
N THR A 101 1.40 5.29 15.00
CA THR A 101 1.54 4.99 13.56
C THR A 101 2.41 6.05 12.87
N ARG A 102 2.10 7.33 13.07
CA ARG A 102 2.89 8.45 12.53
C ARG A 102 4.29 8.50 13.10
N GLY A 103 4.44 8.29 14.41
CA GLY A 103 5.76 8.24 15.06
C GLY A 103 6.66 7.14 14.48
N MET A 104 6.11 5.94 14.30
CA MET A 104 6.82 4.80 13.72
C MET A 104 7.12 4.99 12.23
N PHE A 105 6.21 5.59 11.49
CA PHE A 105 6.42 5.93 10.08
C PHE A 105 7.59 6.92 9.93
N ASN A 106 7.59 8.00 10.71
CA ASN A 106 8.62 9.03 10.67
C ASN A 106 10.00 8.55 11.17
N SER A 107 10.06 7.43 11.89
CA SER A 107 11.34 6.82 12.28
C SER A 107 12.21 6.40 11.10
N ASN A 108 11.61 6.23 9.92
CA ASN A 108 12.33 6.02 8.68
C ASN A 108 12.44 7.32 7.87
N PRO A 109 13.62 7.96 7.80
CA PRO A 109 13.79 9.23 7.10
C PRO A 109 13.53 9.12 5.59
N THR A 110 13.52 7.91 5.01
CA THR A 110 13.20 7.74 3.58
C THR A 110 11.74 8.07 3.26
N TYR A 111 10.88 8.21 4.28
CA TYR A 111 9.46 8.45 4.08
C TYR A 111 9.08 9.94 4.09
N SER A 112 10.01 10.83 4.44
CA SER A 112 9.74 12.28 4.50
C SER A 112 9.38 12.89 3.15
N ASN A 113 9.85 12.31 2.05
CA ASN A 113 9.70 12.82 0.70
C ASN A 113 8.62 12.07 -0.07
N TRP A 114 7.63 11.52 0.63
CA TRP A 114 6.54 10.82 -0.02
C TRP A 114 5.49 11.80 -0.53
N ASP A 115 5.14 11.74 -1.82
CA ASP A 115 4.15 12.60 -2.47
C ASP A 115 2.71 12.10 -2.21
N ILE A 116 2.40 11.77 -0.95
CA ILE A 116 1.10 11.28 -0.49
C ILE A 116 0.35 12.41 0.22
N HIS A 117 -0.98 12.37 0.15
CA HIS A 117 -1.84 13.22 0.98
C HIS A 117 -1.96 12.63 2.39
N PHE A 118 -1.27 13.23 3.36
CA PHE A 118 -1.33 12.81 4.76
C PHE A 118 -2.36 13.64 5.53
N GLU A 119 -3.40 12.99 6.04
CA GLU A 119 -4.47 13.63 6.80
C GLU A 119 -4.56 13.08 8.22
N THR A 120 -4.62 13.97 9.20
CA THR A 120 -4.85 13.57 10.60
C THR A 120 -6.32 13.34 10.91
N LYS A 121 -7.22 13.79 10.03
CA LYS A 121 -8.67 13.74 10.19
C LYS A 121 -9.25 12.40 9.73
N SER A 122 -10.45 12.10 10.19
CA SER A 122 -11.18 10.90 9.79
C SER A 122 -11.76 11.01 8.37
N LEU A 123 -12.24 9.89 7.85
CA LEU A 123 -12.75 9.76 6.49
C LEU A 123 -13.84 10.78 6.12
N CYS A 124 -14.88 10.89 6.94
CA CYS A 124 -16.02 11.79 6.71
C CYS A 124 -15.70 13.28 6.98
N GLU A 125 -14.55 13.59 7.58
CA GLU A 125 -14.06 14.96 7.73
C GLU A 125 -13.25 15.44 6.52
N VAL A 126 -12.64 14.51 5.78
CA VAL A 126 -11.81 14.80 4.60
C VAL A 126 -12.64 14.74 3.32
N PHE A 127 -13.53 13.76 3.20
CA PHE A 127 -14.34 13.54 2.00
C PHE A 127 -15.83 13.65 2.29
N LYS A 128 -16.62 14.02 1.28
CA LYS A 128 -18.07 14.00 1.38
C LYS A 128 -18.54 12.56 1.49
N LYS A 129 -19.53 12.33 2.36
CA LYS A 129 -20.12 11.03 2.62
C LYS A 129 -20.57 10.30 1.35
N ASP A 130 -21.19 11.03 0.42
CA ASP A 130 -21.72 10.47 -0.83
C ASP A 130 -20.63 10.06 -1.83
N ASP A 131 -19.42 10.60 -1.71
CA ASP A 131 -18.29 10.27 -2.59
C ASP A 131 -17.57 9.01 -2.11
N ILE A 132 -17.83 8.53 -0.90
CA ILE A 132 -17.06 7.45 -0.26
C ILE A 132 -17.60 6.07 -0.64
N VAL A 133 -16.70 5.19 -1.04
CA VAL A 133 -16.92 3.74 -1.17
C VAL A 133 -15.91 2.98 -0.34
N TYR A 134 -16.35 2.37 0.74
CA TYR A 134 -15.50 1.56 1.62
C TYR A 134 -15.32 0.13 1.04
N LEU A 135 -14.08 -0.27 0.79
CA LEU A 135 -13.74 -1.58 0.25
C LEU A 135 -13.64 -2.62 1.37
N THR A 136 -14.50 -3.63 1.32
CA THR A 136 -14.52 -4.74 2.29
C THR A 136 -14.93 -6.03 1.61
N ALA A 137 -14.28 -7.16 1.96
CA ALA A 137 -14.60 -8.46 1.40
C ALA A 137 -16.00 -8.96 1.78
N ASP A 138 -16.53 -8.49 2.91
CA ASP A 138 -17.84 -8.92 3.43
C ASP A 138 -19.03 -8.20 2.76
N SER A 139 -18.78 -7.23 1.88
CA SER A 139 -19.84 -6.48 1.19
C SER A 139 -20.60 -7.34 0.19
N GLU A 140 -21.93 -7.19 0.14
CA GLU A 140 -22.76 -7.81 -0.91
C GLU A 140 -22.61 -7.15 -2.29
N ASN A 141 -22.27 -5.85 -2.33
CA ASN A 141 -22.07 -5.11 -3.57
C ASN A 141 -20.72 -5.44 -4.21
N ILE A 142 -20.69 -5.71 -5.51
CA ILE A 142 -19.46 -5.98 -6.26
C ILE A 142 -19.02 -4.70 -6.99
N LEU A 143 -17.73 -4.36 -6.87
CA LEU A 143 -17.15 -3.22 -7.57
C LEU A 143 -16.66 -3.63 -8.97
N GLU A 144 -17.41 -3.28 -10.00
CA GLU A 144 -17.03 -3.60 -11.38
C GLU A 144 -16.07 -2.60 -11.99
N ASN A 145 -16.25 -1.30 -11.72
CA ASN A 145 -15.45 -0.21 -12.29
C ASN A 145 -15.23 0.90 -11.25
N LEU A 146 -14.15 1.66 -11.40
CA LEU A 146 -13.90 2.84 -10.58
C LEU A 146 -14.57 4.08 -11.20
N ASP A 147 -15.21 4.87 -10.34
CA ASP A 147 -15.76 6.18 -10.63
C ASP A 147 -14.78 7.24 -10.12
N SER A 148 -14.25 8.05 -11.03
CA SER A 148 -13.27 9.09 -10.75
C SER A 148 -13.79 10.19 -9.81
N SER A 149 -15.12 10.35 -9.70
CA SER A 149 -15.73 11.28 -8.76
C SER A 149 -15.70 10.77 -7.32
N ARG A 150 -15.56 9.45 -7.12
CA ARG A 150 -15.58 8.77 -5.81
C ARG A 150 -14.20 8.59 -5.22
N VAL A 151 -14.17 8.31 -3.91
CA VAL A 151 -12.99 7.87 -3.18
C VAL A 151 -13.18 6.44 -2.69
N TYR A 152 -12.21 5.59 -3.02
CA TYR A 152 -12.21 4.18 -2.62
C TYR A 152 -11.32 4.00 -1.40
N VAL A 153 -11.89 3.47 -0.32
CA VAL A 153 -11.26 3.45 0.99
C VAL A 153 -10.88 2.02 1.37
N ILE A 154 -9.64 1.83 1.80
CA ILE A 154 -9.13 0.55 2.29
C ILE A 154 -8.87 0.68 3.79
N GLY A 155 -9.39 -0.25 4.58
CA GLY A 155 -9.09 -0.30 6.00
C GLY A 155 -7.62 -0.68 6.25
N GLY A 156 -6.88 0.19 6.93
CA GLY A 156 -5.50 -0.02 7.35
C GLY A 156 -5.38 -0.92 8.58
N LEU A 157 -6.07 -2.06 8.56
CA LEU A 157 -6.21 -2.99 9.68
C LEU A 157 -5.54 -4.33 9.36
N LEU A 158 -4.77 -4.87 10.31
CA LEU A 158 -4.26 -6.25 10.26
C LEU A 158 -4.90 -7.09 11.34
N ASP A 159 -6.03 -7.68 11.01
CA ASP A 159 -6.81 -8.53 11.91
C ASP A 159 -6.67 -10.03 11.59
N HIS A 160 -5.97 -10.41 10.52
CA HIS A 160 -5.96 -11.79 10.01
C HIS A 160 -7.38 -12.37 9.83
N ASN A 161 -8.35 -11.54 9.46
CA ASN A 161 -9.78 -11.88 9.36
C ASN A 161 -10.40 -12.38 10.68
N SER A 162 -9.83 -12.01 11.83
CA SER A 162 -10.42 -12.30 13.14
C SER A 162 -11.62 -11.40 13.46
N LEU A 163 -11.78 -10.28 12.75
CA LEU A 163 -12.86 -9.32 12.92
C LEU A 163 -13.78 -9.31 11.68
N LYS A 164 -14.35 -10.48 11.37
CA LYS A 164 -15.27 -10.62 10.23
C LYS A 164 -16.43 -9.62 10.32
N GLY A 165 -16.71 -8.91 9.22
CA GLY A 165 -17.76 -7.91 9.13
C GLY A 165 -17.42 -6.56 9.77
N TYR A 166 -16.24 -6.37 10.36
CA TYR A 166 -15.92 -5.14 11.08
C TYR A 166 -15.93 -3.90 10.18
N CYS A 167 -15.19 -3.92 9.07
CA CYS A 167 -15.15 -2.80 8.13
C CYS A 167 -16.52 -2.57 7.45
N LEU A 168 -17.31 -3.64 7.26
CA LEU A 168 -18.67 -3.52 6.73
C LEU A 168 -19.60 -2.82 7.72
N ASN A 169 -19.55 -3.22 9.00
CA ASN A 169 -20.34 -2.60 10.06
C ASN A 169 -19.96 -1.13 10.21
N GLU A 170 -18.67 -0.80 10.22
CA GLU A 170 -18.24 0.60 10.27
C GLU A 170 -18.70 1.41 9.06
N ALA A 171 -18.66 0.85 7.85
CA ALA A 171 -19.19 1.52 6.66
C ALA A 171 -20.71 1.79 6.80
N ASN A 172 -21.47 0.81 7.31
CA ASN A 172 -22.90 0.94 7.57
C ASN A 172 -23.22 1.96 8.67
N GLU A 173 -22.47 1.94 9.78
CA GLU A 173 -22.62 2.90 10.88
C GLU A 173 -22.30 4.34 10.43
N MET A 174 -21.23 4.49 9.62
CA MET A 174 -20.92 5.77 8.98
C MET A 174 -21.96 6.14 7.91
N GLY A 175 -22.72 5.18 7.40
CA GLY A 175 -23.71 5.31 6.32
C GLY A 175 -23.09 5.64 4.96
N VAL A 176 -21.86 5.18 4.71
CA VAL A 176 -21.16 5.34 3.42
C VAL A 176 -21.43 4.12 2.53
N ALA A 177 -21.27 4.27 1.21
CA ALA A 177 -21.36 3.12 0.33
C ALA A 177 -20.20 2.13 0.62
N HIS A 178 -20.44 0.85 0.36
CA HIS A 178 -19.43 -0.19 0.48
C HIS A 178 -19.49 -1.16 -0.70
N ALA A 179 -18.34 -1.73 -1.05
CA ALA A 179 -18.23 -2.72 -2.12
C ALA A 179 -17.11 -3.73 -1.83
N ARG A 180 -17.21 -4.93 -2.39
CA ARG A 180 -16.13 -5.91 -2.45
C ARG A 180 -15.53 -5.93 -3.86
N LEU A 181 -14.26 -6.31 -3.96
CA LEU A 181 -13.64 -6.53 -5.26
C LEU A 181 -14.09 -7.85 -5.89
N PRO A 182 -14.18 -7.95 -7.23
CA PRO A 182 -14.51 -9.17 -7.96
C PRO A 182 -13.28 -10.09 -8.06
N ILE A 183 -12.77 -10.52 -6.91
CA ILE A 183 -11.51 -11.27 -6.80
C ILE A 183 -11.70 -12.73 -6.39
N ASP A 184 -12.94 -13.23 -6.34
CA ASP A 184 -13.23 -14.64 -6.05
C ASP A 184 -12.48 -15.58 -7.00
N ASP A 185 -12.28 -15.17 -8.27
CA ASP A 185 -11.56 -15.95 -9.30
C ASP A 185 -10.05 -15.61 -9.44
N PHE A 186 -9.57 -14.52 -8.82
CA PHE A 186 -8.22 -13.96 -9.08
C PHE A 186 -7.10 -14.47 -8.17
N PHE A 187 -7.40 -15.33 -7.17
CA PHE A 187 -6.42 -15.82 -6.21
C PHE A 187 -5.25 -16.63 -6.82
N PHE A 188 -5.37 -17.10 -8.05
CA PHE A 188 -4.36 -17.93 -8.70
C PHE A 188 -3.12 -17.17 -9.22
N ILE A 189 -3.17 -15.85 -9.40
CA ILE A 189 -2.13 -15.11 -10.14
C ILE A 189 -1.06 -14.48 -9.22
N ILE A 190 -1.34 -14.24 -7.94
CA ILE A 190 -0.40 -13.59 -7.00
C ILE A 190 0.36 -14.65 -6.17
N CYS A 191 0.80 -15.74 -6.80
CA CYS A 191 1.66 -16.75 -6.17
C CYS A 191 3.03 -16.79 -6.85
N TYR A 192 3.81 -15.73 -6.68
CA TYR A 192 5.27 -15.85 -6.73
C TYR A 192 5.87 -15.01 -5.58
N CYS A 193 5.98 -15.65 -4.42
CA CYS A 193 6.90 -15.29 -3.32
C CYS A 193 6.41 -14.39 -2.15
N CYS A 194 5.14 -13.98 -2.04
CA CYS A 194 4.67 -13.23 -0.87
C CYS A 194 3.44 -13.88 -0.23
N CYS A 195 3.58 -14.26 1.04
CA CYS A 195 2.57 -14.86 1.89
C CYS A 195 1.25 -14.05 1.92
N TYR A 196 0.14 -14.73 2.23
CA TYR A 196 -1.26 -14.31 2.43
C TYR A 196 -1.52 -13.09 3.37
N VAL A 197 -0.55 -12.21 3.61
CA VAL A 197 -0.57 -11.14 4.63
C VAL A 197 -0.62 -9.74 4.00
N LEU A 198 -0.88 -9.63 2.70
CA LEU A 198 -0.76 -8.39 1.92
C LEU A 198 -2.10 -7.91 1.35
N PHE A 199 -3.18 -8.04 2.11
CA PHE A 199 -4.54 -7.73 1.65
C PHE A 199 -4.69 -6.30 1.14
N ILE A 200 -4.10 -5.31 1.83
CA ILE A 200 -4.12 -3.90 1.42
C ILE A 200 -3.41 -3.72 0.07
N ILE A 201 -2.29 -4.41 -0.15
CA ILE A 201 -1.54 -4.30 -1.42
C ILE A 201 -2.32 -4.97 -2.55
N ILE A 202 -2.97 -6.10 -2.29
CA ILE A 202 -3.76 -6.80 -3.31
C ILE A 202 -4.95 -5.93 -3.73
N ILE A 203 -5.68 -5.37 -2.77
CA ILE A 203 -6.80 -4.46 -3.06
C ILE A 203 -6.31 -3.25 -3.84
N TYR A 204 -5.22 -2.64 -3.36
CA TYR A 204 -4.63 -1.46 -4.01
C TYR A 204 -4.17 -1.76 -5.44
N TYR A 205 -3.45 -2.87 -5.62
CA TYR A 205 -2.98 -3.31 -6.94
C TYR A 205 -4.15 -3.61 -7.87
N TYR A 206 -5.21 -4.24 -7.38
CA TYR A 206 -6.39 -4.51 -8.18
C TYR A 206 -7.06 -3.21 -8.66
N CYS A 207 -7.26 -2.25 -7.76
CA CYS A 207 -7.80 -0.94 -8.10
C CYS A 207 -6.93 -0.23 -9.14
N CYS A 208 -5.61 -0.27 -8.99
CA CYS A 208 -4.71 0.50 -9.86
C CYS A 208 -4.40 -0.15 -11.22
N TYR A 209 -4.45 -1.48 -11.33
CA TYR A 209 -4.00 -2.19 -12.53
C TYR A 209 -5.12 -2.84 -13.33
N TYR A 210 -6.26 -3.11 -12.70
CA TYR A 210 -7.38 -3.80 -13.35
C TYR A 210 -8.62 -2.91 -13.52
N LEU A 211 -8.78 -1.88 -12.69
CA LEU A 211 -9.95 -0.99 -12.75
C LEU A 211 -9.66 0.44 -13.21
N LEU A 212 -8.38 0.81 -13.35
CA LEU A 212 -7.91 2.07 -13.95
C LEU A 212 -7.31 1.82 -15.33
#